data_AF-A0AAD8N3K1-F1
#
_entry.id   AF-A0AAD8N3K1-F1
#
_cell.length_a   1.000
_cell.length_b   1.000
_cell.length_c   1.000
_cell.angle_alpha   90.00
_cell.angle_beta   90.00
_cell.angle_gamma   90.00
#
_symmetry.space_group_name_H-M   'P 1'
#
loop_
_entity.id
_entity.type
_entity.pdbx_description
1 polymer ?
#
loop_
_entity_poly.entity_id
_entity_poly.type
_entity_poly.pdbx_seq_one_letter_code
_entity_poly.pdbx_strand_id
1 'polypeptide(L)'
;MADDILYKQRELSGNPNLKLNEEQLQNYALAEIERMLNTLGKSLIHFPTIPMPSTIYLDKCINRLILEERSYDTSKMHDEHKDLVSKLNVEQKRVYDAVIQSVYEATLLPGEDT
;
A
#
# COMPACT_ATOMS: atom_id res chain seq x y z
N MET A 1 16.04 -7.28 13.88
CA MET A 1 14.79 -7.84 13.32
C MET A 1 13.87 -8.37 14.41
N ALA A 2 14.26 -9.42 15.16
CA ALA A 2 13.47 -9.93 16.28
C ALA A 2 13.24 -8.89 17.40
N ASP A 3 14.30 -8.17 17.78
CA ASP A 3 14.23 -7.12 18.80
C ASP A 3 13.36 -5.94 18.36
N ASP A 4 13.38 -5.59 17.07
CA ASP A 4 12.56 -4.50 16.51
C ASP A 4 11.06 -4.86 16.54
N ILE A 5 10.72 -6.12 16.27
CA ILE A 5 9.36 -6.63 16.35
C ILE A 5 8.86 -6.55 17.79
N LEU A 6 9.65 -7.03 18.76
CA LEU A 6 9.32 -6.95 20.18
C LEU A 6 9.13 -5.50 20.64
N TYR A 7 10.03 -4.60 20.23
CA TYR A 7 9.93 -3.18 20.53
C TYR A 7 8.63 -2.58 20.00
N LYS A 8 8.32 -2.78 18.72
CA LYS A 8 7.07 -2.29 18.10
C LYS A 8 5.81 -2.85 18.79
N GLN A 9 5.82 -4.13 19.17
CA GLN A 9 4.67 -4.73 19.87
C GLN A 9 4.49 -4.18 21.28
N ARG A 10 5.57 -3.84 21.99
CA ARG A 10 5.50 -3.15 23.29
C ARG A 10 4.90 -1.76 23.16
N GLU A 11 5.29 -1.00 22.15
CA GLU A 11 4.69 0.32 21.88
C GLU A 11 3.21 0.21 21.51
N LEU A 12 2.84 -0.72 20.63
CA LEU A 12 1.45 -0.91 20.20
C LEU A 12 0.53 -1.42 21.31
N SER A 13 1.04 -2.26 22.21
CA SER A 13 0.27 -2.82 23.34
C SER A 13 0.27 -1.92 24.59
N GLY A 14 1.12 -0.89 24.62
CA GLY A 14 1.35 -0.06 25.81
C GLY A 14 1.96 -0.83 26.98
N ASN A 15 2.49 -2.04 26.76
CA ASN A 15 3.04 -2.90 27.79
C ASN A 15 4.56 -3.08 27.61
N PRO A 16 5.40 -2.35 28.36
CA PRO A 16 6.86 -2.43 28.23
C PRO A 16 7.44 -3.79 28.67
N ASN A 17 6.68 -4.59 29.43
CA ASN A 17 7.10 -5.91 29.90
C ASN A 17 6.63 -7.05 28.98
N LEU A 18 6.06 -6.73 27.81
CA LEU A 18 5.62 -7.75 26.86
C LEU A 18 6.81 -8.64 26.46
N LYS A 19 6.63 -9.95 26.62
CA LYS A 19 7.54 -10.98 26.12
C LYS A 19 6.76 -11.83 25.13
N LEU A 20 7.36 -12.07 23.97
CA LEU A 20 6.82 -12.96 22.96
C LEU A 20 7.60 -14.26 23.00
N ASN A 21 6.93 -15.40 22.84
CA ASN A 21 7.59 -16.66 22.60
C ASN A 21 8.12 -16.74 21.15
N GLU A 22 8.93 -17.75 20.86
CA GLU A 22 9.56 -17.91 19.54
C GLU A 22 8.53 -18.07 18.41
N GLU A 23 7.44 -18.79 18.67
CA GLU A 23 6.33 -18.98 17.73
C GLU A 23 5.59 -17.67 17.44
N GLN A 24 5.31 -16.85 18.45
CA GLN A 24 4.71 -15.53 18.30
C GLN A 24 5.62 -14.61 17.50
N LEU A 25 6.92 -14.60 17.84
CA LEU A 25 7.91 -13.81 17.16
C LEU A 25 8.02 -14.20 15.67
N GLN A 26 8.02 -15.50 15.36
CA GLN A 26 7.99 -16.01 14.01
C GLN A 26 6.72 -15.57 13.27
N ASN A 27 5.55 -15.67 13.90
CA ASN A 27 4.29 -15.23 13.29
C ASN A 27 4.28 -13.72 13.02
N TYR A 28 4.81 -12.89 13.93
CA TYR A 28 4.94 -11.45 13.69
C TYR A 28 5.94 -11.12 12.58
N ALA A 29 7.07 -11.84 12.51
CA ALA A 29 8.04 -11.68 11.44
C ALA A 29 7.41 -12.03 10.08
N LEU A 30 6.70 -13.15 9.99
CA LEU A 30 5.98 -13.58 8.80
C LEU A 30 4.87 -12.60 8.41
N ALA A 31 4.12 -12.07 9.36
CA ALA A 31 3.11 -11.03 9.10
C ALA A 31 3.74 -9.71 8.60
N GLU A 32 4.90 -9.32 9.11
CA GLU A 32 5.63 -8.15 8.62
C GLU A 32 6.17 -8.37 7.20
N ILE A 33 6.65 -9.57 6.88
CA ILE A 33 7.04 -9.96 5.51
C ILE A 33 5.82 -9.94 4.58
N GLU A 34 4.69 -10.53 4.99
CA GLU A 34 3.44 -10.50 4.23
C GLU A 34 2.99 -9.07 3.94
N ARG A 35 3.10 -8.17 4.93
CA ARG A 35 2.80 -6.74 4.75
C ARG A 35 3.72 -6.08 3.72
N MET A 36 5.01 -6.39 3.74
CA MET A 36 5.97 -5.87 2.75
C MET A 36 5.66 -6.40 1.35
N LEU A 37 5.37 -7.69 1.22
CA LEU A 37 5.00 -8.28 -0.07
C LEU A 37 3.71 -7.66 -0.63
N ASN A 38 2.71 -7.42 0.23
CA ASN A 38 1.45 -6.80 -0.20
C ASN A 38 1.66 -5.39 -0.77
N THR A 39 2.62 -4.60 -0.24
CA THR A 39 2.96 -3.29 -0.85
C THR A 39 3.58 -3.40 -2.25
N LEU A 40 4.10 -4.58 -2.60
CA LEU A 40 4.64 -4.89 -3.91
C LEU A 40 3.64 -5.64 -4.80
N GLY A 41 2.37 -5.75 -4.37
CA GLY A 41 1.33 -6.52 -5.08
C GLY A 41 1.56 -8.03 -5.05
N LYS A 42 2.34 -8.54 -4.09
CA LYS A 42 2.63 -9.97 -3.90
C LYS A 42 2.14 -10.43 -2.54
N SER A 43 2.11 -11.74 -2.33
CA SER A 43 1.80 -12.37 -1.04
C SER A 43 2.68 -13.60 -0.84
N LEU A 44 2.93 -13.97 0.41
CA LEU A 44 3.62 -15.19 0.82
C LEU A 44 2.99 -16.45 0.23
N ILE A 45 1.72 -16.39 -0.22
CA ILE A 45 1.04 -17.50 -0.91
C ILE A 45 1.79 -17.92 -2.19
N HIS A 46 2.54 -17.00 -2.80
CA HIS A 46 3.35 -17.27 -3.98
C HIS A 46 4.73 -17.88 -3.65
N PHE A 47 5.04 -18.07 -2.36
CA PHE A 47 6.30 -18.61 -1.87
C PHE A 47 6.05 -19.88 -1.04
N PRO A 48 5.89 -21.06 -1.68
CA PRO A 48 5.41 -22.29 -1.02
C PRO A 48 6.36 -22.85 0.06
N THR A 49 7.61 -22.37 0.12
CA THR A 49 8.59 -22.73 1.15
C THR A 49 8.41 -21.98 2.46
N ILE A 50 7.63 -20.91 2.48
CA ILE A 50 7.43 -20.05 3.65
C ILE A 50 6.02 -20.29 4.19
N PRO A 51 5.87 -20.71 5.47
CA PRO A 51 4.55 -20.90 6.06
C PRO A 51 3.82 -19.58 6.23
N MET A 52 2.50 -19.61 6.10
CA MET A 52 1.65 -18.45 6.40
C MET A 52 1.61 -18.18 7.91
N PRO A 53 1.69 -16.90 8.34
CA PRO A 53 1.43 -16.55 9.72
C PRO A 53 -0.04 -16.82 10.07
N SER A 54 -0.30 -17.07 11.35
CA SER A 54 -1.68 -17.19 11.84
C SER A 54 -2.45 -15.88 11.60
N THR A 55 -3.73 -15.99 11.24
CA THR A 55 -4.59 -14.88 10.82
C THR A 55 -4.77 -13.82 11.91
N ILE A 56 -4.61 -14.19 13.19
CA ILE A 56 -4.63 -13.27 14.33
C ILE A 56 -3.47 -12.25 14.31
N TYR A 57 -2.38 -12.55 13.59
CA TYR A 57 -1.22 -11.65 13.43
C TYR A 57 -1.26 -10.88 12.09
N LEU A 58 -2.15 -11.25 11.17
CA LEU A 58 -2.39 -10.56 9.90
C LEU A 58 -3.32 -9.35 10.05
N ASP A 59 -3.84 -9.14 11.26
CA ASP A 59 -4.85 -8.13 11.52
C ASP A 59 -4.25 -6.73 11.32
N LYS A 60 -4.73 -6.07 10.24
CA LYS A 60 -4.39 -4.76 9.66
C LYS A 60 -3.97 -4.80 8.19
N CYS A 61 -3.62 -5.91 7.56
CA CYS A 61 -3.22 -5.87 6.13
C CYS A 61 -4.38 -5.44 5.21
N ILE A 62 -5.59 -5.98 5.42
CA ILE A 62 -6.78 -5.63 4.61
C ILE A 62 -7.25 -4.20 4.90
N ASN A 63 -7.35 -3.84 6.19
CA ASN A 63 -7.75 -2.48 6.59
C ASN A 63 -6.71 -1.42 6.21
N ARG A 64 -5.43 -1.79 6.07
CA ARG A 64 -4.37 -0.87 5.63
C ARG A 64 -4.52 -0.49 4.16
N LEU A 65 -4.82 -1.42 3.25
CA LEU A 65 -5.03 -1.05 1.84
C LEU A 65 -6.21 -0.10 1.67
N ILE A 66 -7.32 -0.38 2.37
CA ILE A 66 -8.51 0.50 2.39
C ILE A 66 -8.18 1.84 3.07
N LEU A 67 -7.38 1.84 4.15
CA LEU A 67 -6.94 3.05 4.81
C LEU A 67 -5.98 3.86 3.92
N GLU A 68 -5.08 3.21 3.19
CA GLU A 68 -4.16 3.82 2.23
C GLU A 68 -4.92 4.47 1.09
N GLU A 69 -5.86 3.73 0.48
CA GLU A 69 -6.80 4.24 -0.52
C GLU A 69 -7.61 5.43 0.00
N ARG A 70 -8.13 5.36 1.23
CA ARG A 70 -8.90 6.45 1.85
C ARG A 70 -8.03 7.61 2.35
N SER A 71 -6.74 7.39 2.57
CA SER A 71 -5.76 8.40 3.02
C SER A 71 -5.03 9.08 1.87
N TYR A 72 -5.38 8.76 0.62
CA TYR A 72 -4.83 9.44 -0.55
C TYR A 72 -5.17 10.94 -0.46
N ASP A 73 -4.15 11.76 -0.22
CA ASP A 73 -4.29 13.21 -0.23
C ASP A 73 -4.38 13.69 -1.68
N THR A 74 -5.60 13.82 -2.16
CA THR A 74 -5.91 14.28 -3.51
C THR A 74 -5.40 15.70 -3.78
N SER A 75 -5.26 16.54 -2.74
CA SER A 75 -4.73 17.90 -2.88
C SER A 75 -3.23 17.85 -3.13
N LYS A 76 -2.49 17.07 -2.32
CA LYS A 76 -1.06 16.87 -2.54
C LYS A 76 -0.77 16.24 -3.90
N MET A 77 -1.56 15.26 -4.32
CA MET A 77 -1.41 14.63 -5.63
C MET A 77 -1.67 15.61 -6.77
N HIS A 78 -2.67 16.49 -6.62
CA HIS A 78 -2.95 17.55 -7.61
C HIS A 78 -1.80 18.55 -7.72
N ASP A 79 -1.22 18.96 -6.59
CA ASP A 79 -0.10 19.89 -6.55
C ASP A 79 1.16 19.28 -7.18
N GLU A 80 1.48 18.03 -6.84
CA GLU A 80 2.59 17.29 -7.43
C GLU A 80 2.40 17.10 -8.93
N HIS A 81 1.19 16.76 -9.35
CA HIS A 81 0.83 16.65 -10.76
C HIS A 81 1.05 17.97 -11.51
N LYS A 82 0.60 19.09 -10.95
CA LYS A 82 0.77 20.42 -11.55
C LYS A 82 2.24 20.80 -11.68
N ASP A 83 3.05 20.51 -10.67
CA ASP A 83 4.50 20.73 -10.71
C ASP A 83 5.17 19.88 -11.80
N LEU A 84 4.86 18.59 -11.87
CA LEU A 84 5.43 17.68 -12.87
C LEU A 84 5.04 18.05 -14.30
N VAL A 85 3.76 18.39 -14.55
CA VAL A 85 3.29 18.82 -15.87
C VAL A 85 3.98 20.12 -16.31
N SER A 86 4.28 21.03 -15.38
CA SER A 86 5.00 22.26 -15.68
C SER A 86 6.45 22.02 -16.15
N LYS A 87 7.04 20.88 -15.78
CA LYS A 87 8.42 20.49 -16.11
C LYS A 87 8.53 19.70 -17.42
N LEU A 88 7.42 19.37 -18.07
CA LEU A 88 7.43 18.62 -19.33
C LEU A 88 7.96 19.48 -20.48
N ASN A 89 8.80 18.87 -21.33
CA ASN A 89 9.16 19.47 -22.60
C ASN A 89 8.04 19.30 -23.64
N VAL A 90 8.16 19.99 -24.78
CA VAL A 90 7.09 20.05 -25.82
C VAL A 90 6.66 18.67 -26.31
N GLU A 91 7.61 17.75 -26.53
CA GLU A 91 7.31 16.41 -27.04
C GLU A 91 6.67 15.51 -25.97
N GLN A 92 7.16 15.59 -24.73
CA GLN A 92 6.55 14.87 -23.61
C GLN A 92 5.13 15.38 -23.31
N LYS A 93 4.92 16.69 -23.39
CA LYS A 93 3.61 17.32 -23.20
C LYS A 93 2.61 16.86 -24.25
N ARG A 94 3.01 16.76 -25.51
CA ARG A 94 2.16 16.23 -26.59
C ARG A 94 1.65 14.82 -26.30
N VAL A 95 2.53 13.93 -25.85
CA VAL A 95 2.15 12.56 -25.50
C VAL A 95 1.26 12.54 -24.26
N TYR A 96 1.61 13.32 -23.23
CA TYR A 96 0.81 13.47 -22.02
C TYR A 96 -0.62 13.95 -22.34
N ASP A 97 -0.77 15.02 -23.13
CA ASP A 97 -2.08 15.56 -23.51
C ASP A 97 -2.92 14.54 -24.29
N ALA A 98 -2.30 13.77 -25.20
CA ALA A 98 -3.00 12.73 -25.97
C ALA A 98 -3.50 11.58 -25.08
N VAL A 99 -2.71 11.14 -24.10
CA VAL A 99 -3.12 10.08 -23.16
C VAL A 99 -4.26 10.56 -22.26
N ILE A 100 -4.14 11.77 -21.71
CA ILE A 100 -5.16 12.37 -20.85
C ILE A 100 -6.48 12.54 -21.61
N GLN A 101 -6.42 13.03 -22.85
CA GLN A 101 -7.59 13.17 -23.70
C GLN A 101 -8.28 11.83 -23.96
N SER A 102 -7.52 10.77 -24.26
CA SER A 102 -8.07 9.43 -24.45
C SER A 102 -8.77 8.88 -23.19
N VAL A 103 -8.25 9.17 -22.00
CA VAL A 103 -8.89 8.77 -20.74
C VAL A 103 -10.19 9.53 -20.51
N TYR A 104 -10.22 10.83 -20.78
CA TYR A 104 -11.46 11.62 -20.67
C TYR A 104 -12.54 11.16 -21.65
N GLU A 105 -12.17 10.87 -22.90
CA GLU A 105 -13.09 10.35 -23.92
C GLU A 105 -13.60 8.95 -23.56
N ALA A 106 -12.79 8.10 -22.95
CA ALA A 106 -13.21 6.77 -22.48
C ALA A 106 -14.11 6.81 -21.23
N THR A 107 -14.03 7.88 -20.44
CA THR A 107 -14.82 8.05 -19.20
C THR A 107 -16.16 8.76 -19.47
N LEU A 108 -16.30 9.45 -20.60
CA LEU A 108 -17.57 9.95 -21.13
C LEU A 108 -18.37 8.77 -21.72
N LEU A 109 -19.28 8.20 -20.94
CA LEU A 109 -20.29 7.27 -21.45
C LEU A 109 -21.13 7.94 -22.55
N PRO A 110 -21.41 7.26 -23.69
CA PRO A 110 -22.42 7.72 -24.64
C PRO A 110 -23.80 7.44 -24.03
N GLY A 111 -24.38 8.39 -23.31
CA GLY A 111 -25.69 8.13 -22.69
C GLY A 111 -26.40 9.19 -21.87
N GLU A 112 -25.93 10.43 -21.77
CA GLU A 112 -26.73 11.51 -21.14
C GLU A 112 -26.94 12.66 -22.14
N ASP A 113 -27.82 12.41 -23.10
CA ASP A 113 -28.56 13.44 -23.85
C ASP A 113 -29.97 12.89 -24.12
N THR A 114 -30.85 12.93 -23.11
CA THR A 114 -32.28 13.33 -23.17
C THR A 114 -32.97 13.10 -21.82
#